data_AF-A0A7C4EAF9-F1
#
_entry.id   AF-A0A7C4EAF9-F1
#
_cell.length_a   1.000
_cell.length_b   1.000
_cell.length_c   1.000
_cell.angle_alpha   90.00
_cell.angle_beta   90.00
_cell.angle_gamma   90.00
#
_symmetry.space_group_name_H-M   'P 1'
#
loop_
_entity.id
_entity.type
_entity.pdbx_description
1 polymer ?
#
loop_
_entity_poly.entity_id
_entity_poly.type
_entity_poly.pdbx_seq_one_letter_code
_entity_poly.pdbx_strand_id
1 'polypeptide(L)'
;TVREIDGTVRVDVRDNGPGIRPEDQPFIFDKFRQVGDTLTAKPPGTGLGLHISRQIIEHFGGRLWVESEYGAGARFSFTLPLAAAPAAAQESREASWLQTSEGS
;
A
#
# COMPACT_ATOMS: atom_id res chain seq x y z
N THR A 1 -6.09 3.78 10.81
CA THR A 1 -4.87 4.02 11.62
C THR A 1 -3.68 4.07 10.69
N VAL A 2 -2.68 4.90 11.00
CA VAL A 2 -1.43 4.99 10.24
C VAL A 2 -0.29 4.90 11.24
N ARG A 3 0.75 4.11 10.95
CA ARG A 3 1.95 3.97 11.78
C ARG A 3 3.16 3.61 10.95
N GLU A 4 4.33 4.03 11.38
CA GLU A 4 5.60 3.55 10.85
C GLU A 4 6.03 2.26 11.55
N ILE A 5 6.48 1.27 10.79
CA ILE A 5 7.03 0.00 11.27
C ILE A 5 8.17 -0.43 10.35
N ASP A 6 9.35 -0.67 10.89
CA ASP A 6 10.51 -1.26 10.20
C ASP A 6 10.83 -0.62 8.83
N GLY A 7 10.84 0.72 8.76
CA GLY A 7 11.12 1.44 7.50
C GLY A 7 9.96 1.41 6.48
N THR A 8 8.76 1.03 6.92
CA THR A 8 7.53 1.05 6.11
C THR A 8 6.44 1.84 6.82
N VAL A 9 5.53 2.44 6.06
CA VAL A 9 4.28 2.96 6.60
C VAL A 9 3.20 1.88 6.49
N ARG A 10 2.58 1.54 7.62
CA ARG A 10 1.41 0.69 7.68
C ARG A 10 0.14 1.53 7.87
N VAL A 11 -0.83 1.27 7.02
CA VAL A 11 -2.17 1.86 7.10
C VAL A 11 -3.18 0.75 7.35
N ASP A 12 -4.09 0.94 8.29
CA ASP A 12 -5.28 0.10 8.44
C ASP A 12 -6.55 0.93 8.28
N VAL A 13 -7.46 0.45 7.45
CA VAL A 13 -8.80 0.98 7.24
C VAL A 13 -9.78 -0.04 7.78
N ARG A 14 -10.61 0.38 8.75
CA ARG A 14 -11.65 -0.48 9.34
C ARG A 14 -12.99 -0.04 8.79
N ASP A 15 -13.80 -1.00 8.37
CA ASP A 15 -15.21 -0.80 8.11
C ASP A 15 -16.06 -1.57 9.12
N ASN A 16 -17.30 -1.13 9.28
CA ASN A 16 -18.34 -1.74 10.12
C ASN A 16 -19.42 -2.41 9.26
N GLY A 17 -19.06 -2.85 8.04
CA GLY A 17 -19.98 -3.54 7.14
C GLY A 17 -20.26 -4.98 7.57
N PRO A 18 -20.89 -5.78 6.71
CA PRO A 18 -21.21 -7.18 7.01
C PRO A 18 -19.96 -8.09 7.08
N GLY A 19 -18.76 -7.57 6.84
CA GLY A 19 -17.55 -8.38 6.71
C GLY A 19 -17.53 -9.25 5.45
N ILE A 20 -16.53 -10.11 5.36
CA ILE A 20 -16.21 -10.92 4.18
C ILE A 20 -16.07 -12.37 4.63
N ARG A 21 -16.83 -13.26 3.97
CA ARG A 21 -16.77 -14.69 4.24
C ARG A 21 -15.36 -15.23 3.97
N PRO A 22 -14.82 -16.16 4.79
CA PRO A 22 -13.48 -16.71 4.59
C PRO A 22 -13.23 -17.22 3.16
N GLU A 23 -14.23 -17.85 2.55
CA GLU A 23 -14.19 -18.35 1.18
C GLU A 23 -14.08 -17.26 0.11
N ASP A 24 -14.50 -16.02 0.40
CA ASP A 24 -14.47 -14.91 -0.53
C ASP A 24 -13.23 -14.01 -0.36
N GLN A 25 -12.58 -14.03 0.80
CA GLN A 25 -11.41 -13.21 1.12
C GLN A 25 -10.27 -13.28 0.09
N PRO A 26 -9.91 -14.45 -0.48
CA PRO A 26 -8.84 -14.52 -1.48
C PRO A 26 -9.15 -13.74 -2.76
N PHE A 27 -10.42 -13.51 -3.05
CA PHE A 27 -10.87 -13.07 -4.36
C PHE A 27 -11.33 -11.61 -4.40
N ILE A 28 -11.40 -10.93 -3.25
CA ILE A 28 -11.86 -9.53 -3.18
C ILE A 28 -10.93 -8.53 -3.87
N PHE A 29 -9.71 -8.97 -4.21
CA PHE A 29 -8.73 -8.20 -4.96
C PHE A 29 -8.75 -8.53 -6.47
N ASP A 30 -9.63 -9.43 -6.91
CA ASP A 30 -9.83 -9.75 -8.32
C ASP A 30 -10.68 -8.68 -9.00
N LYS A 31 -10.43 -8.49 -10.29
CA LYS A 31 -11.21 -7.55 -11.10
C LYS A 31 -12.67 -8.00 -11.14
N PHE A 32 -13.58 -7.04 -11.01
CA PHE A 32 -15.03 -7.22 -11.19
C PHE A 32 -15.73 -8.13 -10.17
N ARG A 33 -15.06 -8.56 -9.10
CA ARG A 33 -15.71 -9.38 -8.07
C ARG A 33 -16.40 -8.50 -7.03
N GLN A 34 -17.72 -8.62 -6.96
CA GLN A 34 -18.53 -8.08 -5.87
C GLN A 34 -18.90 -9.25 -4.96
N VAL A 35 -18.54 -9.16 -3.67
CA VAL A 35 -18.89 -10.19 -2.69
C VAL A 35 -20.27 -9.86 -2.13
N GLY A 36 -21.28 -10.68 -2.44
CA GLY A 36 -22.62 -10.56 -1.87
C GLY A 36 -23.74 -10.89 -2.87
N ASP A 37 -24.82 -11.47 -2.34
CA ASP A 37 -26.06 -11.72 -3.07
C ASP A 37 -26.63 -10.42 -3.67
N THR A 38 -26.95 -10.50 -4.94
CA THR A 38 -27.28 -9.42 -5.87
C THR A 38 -28.64 -8.74 -5.62
N LEU A 39 -29.18 -8.73 -4.39
CA LEU A 39 -30.62 -8.49 -4.18
C LEU A 39 -31.06 -7.31 -3.29
N THR A 40 -30.18 -6.52 -2.68
CA THR A 40 -30.65 -5.30 -1.98
C THR A 40 -29.72 -4.10 -2.13
N ALA A 41 -30.13 -3.18 -3.00
CA ALA A 41 -29.99 -1.73 -2.85
C ALA A 41 -28.61 -1.16 -2.41
N LYS A 42 -27.56 -1.37 -3.20
CA LYS A 42 -26.32 -0.59 -3.08
C LYS A 42 -25.92 -0.03 -4.45
N PRO A 43 -25.57 1.26 -4.59
CA PRO A 43 -25.11 1.79 -5.87
C PRO A 43 -23.89 0.98 -6.35
N PRO A 44 -23.89 0.50 -7.61
CA PRO A 44 -22.91 -0.47 -8.09
C PRO A 44 -21.56 0.21 -8.28
N GLY A 45 -20.62 -0.02 -7.37
CA GLY A 45 -19.21 0.17 -7.66
C GLY A 45 -18.78 -0.89 -8.66
N THR A 46 -17.87 -0.57 -9.59
CA THR A 46 -17.40 -1.49 -10.65
C THR A 46 -16.65 -2.73 -10.14
N GLY A 47 -16.44 -2.86 -8.82
CA GLY A 47 -15.58 -3.89 -8.24
C GLY A 47 -14.09 -3.68 -8.55
N LEU A 48 -13.71 -2.49 -9.03
CA LEU A 48 -12.32 -2.21 -9.44
C LEU A 48 -11.48 -1.56 -8.34
N GLY A 49 -12.08 -0.97 -7.31
CA GLY A 49 -11.37 -0.18 -6.30
C GLY A 49 -10.25 -0.97 -5.61
N LEU A 50 -10.58 -2.12 -5.01
CA LEU A 50 -9.59 -2.96 -4.31
C LEU A 50 -8.53 -3.54 -5.25
N HIS A 51 -8.93 -3.88 -6.48
CA HIS A 51 -7.97 -4.34 -7.49
C HIS A 51 -6.95 -3.25 -7.84
N ILE A 52 -7.41 -2.04 -8.13
CA ILE A 52 -6.55 -0.88 -8.43
C ILE A 52 -5.66 -0.56 -7.22
N SER A 53 -6.22 -0.54 -6.01
CA SER A 53 -5.46 -0.33 -4.78
C SER A 53 -4.33 -1.37 -4.63
N ARG A 54 -4.62 -2.65 -4.86
CA ARG A 54 -3.61 -3.71 -4.81
C ARG A 54 -2.49 -3.44 -5.82
N GLN A 55 -2.82 -3.12 -7.06
CA GLN A 55 -1.84 -2.82 -8.11
C GLN A 55 -0.95 -1.63 -7.77
N ILE A 56 -1.52 -0.54 -7.25
CA ILE A 56 -0.75 0.64 -6.82
C ILE A 56 0.20 0.28 -5.67
N ILE A 57 -0.32 -0.40 -4.65
CA ILE A 57 0.47 -0.76 -3.46
C ILE A 57 1.62 -1.71 -3.84
N GLU A 58 1.34 -2.73 -4.64
CA GLU A 58 2.35 -3.68 -5.14
C GLU A 58 3.38 -2.99 -6.04
N HIS A 59 2.97 -2.04 -6.87
CA HIS A 59 3.88 -1.26 -7.73
C HIS A 59 4.94 -0.50 -6.91
N PHE A 60 4.56 0.01 -5.74
CA PHE A 60 5.49 0.69 -4.82
C PHE A 60 6.21 -0.27 -3.86
N GLY A 61 6.20 -1.59 -4.11
CA GLY A 61 6.87 -2.58 -3.27
C GLY A 61 6.18 -2.86 -1.94
N GLY A 62 4.90 -2.47 -1.84
CA GLY A 62 4.05 -2.72 -0.69
C GLY A 62 3.29 -4.04 -0.74
N ARG A 63 2.45 -4.23 0.27
CA ARG A 63 1.52 -5.37 0.35
C ARG A 63 0.16 -4.88 0.83
N LEU A 64 -0.93 -5.39 0.25
CA LEU A 64 -2.31 -5.18 0.70
C LEU A 64 -2.92 -6.51 1.14
N TRP A 65 -3.65 -6.52 2.25
CA TRP A 65 -4.38 -7.70 2.73
C TRP A 65 -5.61 -7.29 3.54
N VAL A 66 -6.43 -8.28 3.89
CA VAL A 66 -7.64 -8.09 4.69
C VAL A 66 -7.64 -9.03 5.89
N GLU A 67 -8.18 -8.55 7.00
CA GLU A 67 -8.61 -9.34 8.15
C GLU A 67 -10.11 -9.10 8.30
N SER A 68 -10.95 -10.13 8.17
CA SER A 68 -12.40 -9.95 8.27
C SER A 68 -13.07 -11.17 8.88
N GLU A 69 -14.13 -10.90 9.62
CA GLU A 69 -15.07 -11.89 10.12
C GLU A 69 -16.48 -11.48 9.68
N TYR A 70 -17.24 -12.43 9.15
CA TYR A 70 -18.60 -12.17 8.68
C TYR A 70 -19.50 -11.77 9.85
N GLY A 71 -20.17 -10.62 9.72
CA GLY A 71 -20.97 -9.98 10.75
C GLY A 71 -20.21 -8.99 11.64
N ALA A 72 -18.88 -8.92 11.57
CA ALA A 72 -18.05 -8.06 12.44
C ALA A 72 -17.30 -6.93 11.69
N GLY A 73 -17.50 -6.82 10.37
CA GLY A 73 -16.79 -5.87 9.51
C GLY A 73 -15.49 -6.41 8.94
N ALA A 74 -14.71 -5.54 8.31
CA ALA A 74 -13.39 -5.89 7.81
C ALA A 74 -12.35 -4.82 8.16
N ARG A 75 -11.09 -5.25 8.14
CA ARG A 75 -9.91 -4.40 8.23
C ARG A 75 -9.04 -4.65 7.01
N PHE A 76 -8.91 -3.63 6.18
CA PHE A 76 -7.96 -3.61 5.08
C PHE A 76 -6.67 -2.98 5.57
N SER A 77 -5.57 -3.70 5.43
CA SER A 77 -4.26 -3.25 5.86
C SER A 77 -3.29 -3.26 4.70
N PHE A 78 -2.47 -2.23 4.60
CA PHE A 78 -1.35 -2.24 3.66
C PHE A 78 -0.07 -1.64 4.24
N THR A 79 1.06 -2.05 3.67
CA THR A 79 2.36 -1.42 3.89
C THR A 79 2.88 -0.79 2.62
N LEU A 80 3.63 0.29 2.76
CA LEU A 80 4.47 0.87 1.71
C LEU A 80 5.86 1.12 2.29
N PRO A 81 6.96 0.76 1.60
CA PRO A 81 8.30 1.17 1.99
C PRO A 81 8.38 2.70 2.07
N LEU A 82 8.93 3.22 3.16
CA LEU A 82 9.36 4.61 3.20
C LEU A 82 10.64 4.65 2.39
N ALA A 83 10.65 5.42 1.29
CA ALA A 83 11.90 5.67 0.59
C ALA A 83 12.88 6.24 1.62
N ALA A 84 14.02 5.57 1.83
CA ALA A 84 15.17 6.28 2.35
C ALA A 84 15.33 7.48 1.42
N ALA A 85 15.30 8.70 1.98
CA ALA A 85 15.67 9.89 1.21
C ALA A 85 16.92 9.53 0.42
N PRO A 86 16.96 9.73 -0.92
CA PRO A 86 18.00 9.14 -1.74
C PRO A 86 19.36 9.49 -1.15
N ALA A 87 20.09 8.47 -0.70
CA ALA A 87 21.45 8.59 -0.17
C ALA A 87 22.47 8.89 -1.30
N ALA A 88 22.03 9.57 -2.35
CA ALA A 88 22.77 9.87 -3.57
C ALA A 88 22.57 11.35 -3.95
N ALA A 89 22.97 12.24 -3.06
CA ALA A 89 23.27 13.64 -3.40
C ALA A 89 24.42 14.22 -2.55
N GLN A 90 25.14 13.37 -1.81
CA GLN A 90 26.22 13.80 -0.92
C GLN A 90 27.54 13.08 -1.22
N GLU A 91 27.86 12.89 -2.50
CA GLU A 91 29.21 12.50 -2.94
C GLU A 91 29.55 13.20 -4.27
N SER A 92 29.67 14.53 -4.24
CA SER A 92 30.44 15.29 -5.24
C SER A 92 30.59 16.77 -4.84
N ARG A 93 31.06 17.04 -3.62
CA ARG A 93 31.52 18.39 -3.20
C ARG A 93 32.70 18.30 -2.23
N GLU A 94 33.72 17.53 -2.58
CA GLU A 94 35.07 17.56 -2.00
C GLU A 94 35.97 16.85 -3.03
N ALA A 95 37.11 17.31 -3.50
CA ALA A 95 37.78 18.59 -3.46
C ALA A 95 38.76 18.56 -4.65
N SER A 96 38.43 19.19 -5.78
CA SER A 96 39.32 19.25 -6.94
C SER A 96 39.78 20.70 -7.19
N TRP A 97 40.24 21.41 -6.15
CA TRP A 97 40.81 22.76 -6.30
C TRP A 97 41.96 23.10 -5.35
N LEU A 98 42.70 22.14 -4.80
CA LEU A 98 43.92 22.43 -3.99
C LEU A 98 45.15 21.64 -4.45
N GLN A 99 45.40 21.54 -5.76
CA GLN A 99 46.72 21.11 -6.22
C GLN A 99 47.16 21.73 -7.54
N THR A 100 47.37 23.06 -7.56
CA THR A 100 48.43 23.65 -8.41
C THR A 100 48.97 24.96 -7.81
N SER A 101 49.73 24.81 -6.73
CA SER A 101 50.91 25.62 -6.42
C SER A 101 51.84 24.62 -5.73
N GLU A 102 53.01 24.25 -6.25
CA GLU A 102 54.16 25.09 -6.57
C GLU A 102 55.06 24.36 -7.58
N GLY A 103 55.83 25.09 -8.39
CA GLY A 103 56.97 24.47 -9.09
C GLY A 103 57.50 25.15 -10.35
N SER A 104 58.12 26.33 -10.16
CA SER A 104 59.18 26.97 -10.97
C SER A 104 58.91 27.45 -12.40
#